data_AF-A0A529VZP1-F1
#
_entry.id   AF-A0A529VZP1-F1
#
_cell.length_a   1.000
_cell.length_b   1.000
_cell.length_c   1.000
_cell.angle_alpha   90.00
_cell.angle_beta   90.00
_cell.angle_gamma   90.00
#
_symmetry.space_group_name_H-M   'P 1'
#
loop_
_entity.id
_entity.type
_entity.pdbx_description
1 polymer ?
#
loop_
_entity_poly.entity_id
_entity_poly.type
_entity_poly.pdbx_seq_one_letter_code
_entity_poly.pdbx_strand_id
1 'polypeptide(L)'
;PAPQILIVAPPVVTRTDNAEFKEMFAGGDDASKRLAPQYSALADEAGCGFFDAGTVAVTTPLDGVHLDAENTRNIGKALAPLVRVMLSL
;
A
#
# COMPACT_ATOMS: atom_id res chain seq x y z
N PRO A 1 25.56 3.33 -10.85
CA PRO A 1 24.34 4.04 -11.31
C PRO A 1 23.43 4.30 -10.10
N ALA A 2 22.56 5.30 -10.16
CA ALA A 2 21.53 5.49 -9.12
C ALA A 2 20.48 4.36 -9.20
N PRO A 3 19.91 3.89 -8.07
CA PRO A 3 18.88 2.86 -8.07
C PRO A 3 17.56 3.38 -8.67
N GLN A 4 16.79 2.50 -9.29
CA GLN A 4 15.40 2.79 -9.61
C GLN A 4 14.56 2.83 -8.32
N ILE A 5 13.47 3.61 -8.36
CA ILE A 5 12.56 3.78 -7.23
C ILE A 5 11.18 3.25 -7.63
N LEU A 6 10.56 2.48 -6.73
CA LEU A 6 9.18 2.04 -6.82
C LEU A 6 8.41 2.61 -5.62
N ILE A 7 7.43 3.47 -5.87
CA ILE A 7 6.50 3.97 -4.85
C ILE A 7 5.36 2.97 -4.72
N VAL A 8 5.08 2.53 -3.49
CA VAL A 8 3.99 1.60 -3.20
C VAL A 8 2.97 2.28 -2.31
N ALA A 9 1.74 2.47 -2.80
CA ALA A 9 0.64 2.92 -1.96
C ALA A 9 0.18 1.77 -1.05
N PRO A 10 -0.03 2.00 0.26
CA PRO A 10 -0.47 0.96 1.18
C PRO A 10 -1.95 0.61 0.96
N PRO A 11 -2.41 -0.58 1.41
CA PRO A 11 -3.84 -0.87 1.50
C PRO A 11 -4.59 0.16 2.34
N VAL A 12 -5.85 0.39 1.99
CA VAL A 12 -6.75 1.32 2.68
C VAL A 12 -6.96 0.87 4.13
N VAL A 13 -6.98 1.83 5.06
CA VAL A 13 -7.32 1.60 6.46
C VAL A 13 -8.76 1.08 6.56
N THR A 14 -8.96 0.01 7.32
CA THR A 14 -10.27 -0.61 7.55
C THR A 14 -10.78 -0.18 8.92
N ARG A 15 -12.10 -0.08 9.09
CA ARG A 15 -12.68 0.24 10.40
C ARG A 15 -12.44 -0.90 11.40
N THR A 16 -12.20 -0.54 12.64
CA THR A 16 -11.96 -1.47 13.75
C THR A 16 -12.80 -1.12 14.97
N ASP A 17 -13.13 -2.12 15.78
CA ASP A 17 -13.74 -1.96 17.10
C ASP A 17 -12.69 -1.85 18.22
N ASN A 18 -11.40 -1.96 17.90
CA ASN A 18 -10.33 -1.66 18.85
C ASN A 18 -10.35 -0.18 19.21
N ALA A 19 -10.65 0.14 20.47
CA ALA A 19 -10.88 1.51 20.92
C ALA A 19 -9.67 2.43 20.69
N GLU A 20 -8.46 1.94 20.96
CA GLU A 20 -7.22 2.70 20.80
C GLU A 20 -6.96 3.03 19.33
N PHE A 21 -7.02 2.02 18.46
CA PHE A 21 -6.76 2.22 17.03
C PHE A 21 -7.87 3.01 16.34
N LYS A 22 -9.13 2.83 16.75
CA LYS A 22 -10.26 3.57 16.22
C LYS A 22 -10.11 5.08 16.44
N GLU A 23 -9.65 5.49 17.61
CA GLU A 23 -9.40 6.91 17.91
C GLU A 23 -8.14 7.42 17.22
N MET A 24 -7.04 6.66 17.31
CA MET A 24 -5.75 7.01 16.70
C MET A 24 -5.83 7.19 15.18
N PHE A 25 -6.65 6.40 14.48
CA PHE A 25 -6.82 6.44 13.03
C PHE A 25 -8.19 6.99 12.59
N ALA A 26 -8.85 7.81 13.42
CA ALA A 26 -10.12 8.43 13.07
C ALA A 26 -10.03 9.21 11.74
N GLY A 27 -10.90 8.89 10.76
CA GLY A 27 -10.88 9.47 9.41
C GLY A 27 -9.80 8.92 8.47
N GLY A 28 -8.98 7.97 8.96
CA GLY A 28 -7.95 7.30 8.17
C GLY A 28 -8.52 6.43 7.04
N ASP A 29 -9.73 5.89 7.19
CA ASP A 29 -10.44 5.13 6.16
C ASP A 29 -10.71 5.96 4.91
N ASP A 30 -11.05 7.24 5.05
CA ASP A 30 -11.24 8.15 3.91
C ASP A 30 -9.95 8.80 3.44
N ALA A 31 -9.01 9.10 4.35
CA ALA A 31 -7.73 9.66 3.98
C ALA A 31 -6.86 8.69 3.17
N SER A 32 -6.80 7.42 3.58
CA SER A 32 -5.97 6.40 2.94
C SER A 32 -6.40 6.08 1.51
N LYS A 33 -7.70 6.17 1.18
CA LYS A 33 -8.20 6.04 -0.20
C LYS A 33 -7.60 7.05 -1.18
N ARG A 34 -7.09 8.19 -0.68
CA ARG A 34 -6.48 9.23 -1.52
C ARG A 34 -5.00 8.96 -1.81
N LEU A 35 -4.35 8.05 -1.08
CA LEU A 35 -2.91 7.80 -1.21
C LEU A 35 -2.56 7.20 -2.58
N ALA A 36 -3.29 6.17 -3.03
CA ALA A 36 -3.02 5.54 -4.33
C ALA A 36 -3.02 6.54 -5.51
N PRO A 37 -4.08 7.34 -5.75
CA PRO A 37 -4.05 8.31 -6.84
C PRO A 37 -3.00 9.41 -6.65
N GLN A 38 -2.72 9.85 -5.41
CA GLN A 38 -1.68 10.86 -5.15
C GLN A 38 -0.27 10.32 -5.40
N TYR A 39 0.00 9.07 -5.01
CA TYR A 39 1.30 8.42 -5.20
C TYR A 39 1.53 8.06 -6.66
N SER A 40 0.48 7.67 -7.40
CA SER A 40 0.57 7.48 -8.84
C SER A 40 0.99 8.78 -9.54
N ALA A 41 0.33 9.90 -9.24
CA ALA A 41 0.68 11.20 -9.83
C ALA A 41 2.12 11.63 -9.48
N LEU A 42 2.55 11.39 -8.24
CA LEU A 42 3.93 11.68 -7.82
C LEU A 42 4.96 10.80 -8.52
N ALA A 43 4.66 9.50 -8.70
CA ALA A 43 5.55 8.60 -9.41
C ALA A 43 5.74 9.02 -10.88
N ASP A 44 4.65 9.44 -11.53
CA ASP A 44 4.69 9.99 -12.90
C ASP A 44 5.54 11.27 -12.96
N GLU A 45 5.34 12.22 -12.04
CA GLU A 45 6.12 13.47 -11.94
C GLU A 45 7.61 13.20 -11.71
N ALA A 46 7.92 12.25 -10.82
CA ALA A 46 9.29 11.93 -10.42
C ALA A 46 9.99 10.91 -11.35
N GLY A 47 9.32 10.37 -12.37
CA GLY A 47 9.86 9.34 -13.25
C GLY A 47 10.18 8.03 -12.53
N CYS A 48 9.38 7.65 -11.55
CA CYS A 48 9.53 6.44 -10.73
C CYS A 48 8.45 5.40 -11.06
N GLY A 49 8.65 4.15 -10.64
CA GLY A 49 7.60 3.14 -10.71
C GLY A 49 6.51 3.39 -9.65
N PHE A 50 5.30 2.88 -9.90
CA PHE A 50 4.19 2.90 -8.96
C PHE A 50 3.50 1.53 -8.84
N PHE A 51 3.03 1.20 -7.64
CA PHE A 51 2.14 0.06 -7.39
C PHE A 51 1.15 0.38 -6.28
N ASP A 52 -0.13 0.01 -6.46
CA ASP A 52 -1.15 0.10 -5.42
C ASP A 52 -1.34 -1.26 -4.73
N ALA A 53 -0.83 -1.39 -3.49
CA ALA A 53 -0.99 -2.62 -2.72
C ALA A 53 -2.43 -2.88 -2.27
N GLY A 54 -3.29 -1.84 -2.25
CA GLY A 54 -4.73 -1.99 -1.99
C GLY A 54 -5.47 -2.79 -3.07
N THR A 55 -4.87 -3.00 -4.24
CA THR A 55 -5.44 -3.87 -5.29
C THR A 55 -5.31 -5.36 -5.01
N VAL A 56 -4.44 -5.76 -4.08
CA VAL A 56 -4.13 -7.17 -3.78
C VAL A 56 -4.21 -7.55 -2.31
N ALA A 57 -4.34 -6.56 -1.42
CA ALA A 57 -4.38 -6.76 0.02
C ALA A 57 -5.35 -5.78 0.70
N VAL A 58 -5.88 -6.20 1.83
CA VAL A 58 -6.76 -5.42 2.71
C VAL A 58 -6.25 -5.52 4.15
N THR A 59 -6.41 -4.43 4.91
CA THR A 59 -6.10 -4.44 6.36
C THR A 59 -7.15 -5.22 7.15
N THR A 60 -6.75 -5.75 8.30
CA THR A 60 -7.67 -6.50 9.15
C THR A 60 -8.47 -5.56 10.05
N PRO A 61 -9.71 -5.91 10.42
CA PRO A 61 -10.48 -5.13 11.39
C PRO A 61 -10.00 -5.32 12.84
N LEU A 62 -8.98 -6.15 13.10
CA LEU A 62 -8.43 -6.36 14.45
C LEU A 62 -7.88 -5.06 15.03
N ASP A 63 -7.22 -4.26 14.19
CA ASP A 63 -6.71 -2.93 14.50
C ASP A 63 -6.90 -1.91 13.37
N GLY A 64 -7.44 -2.32 12.22
CA GLY A 64 -7.75 -1.45 11.09
C GLY A 64 -6.55 -1.10 10.20
N VAL A 65 -5.33 -1.44 10.60
CA VAL A 65 -4.11 -0.94 9.94
C VAL A 65 -3.12 -2.03 9.54
N HIS A 66 -3.03 -3.13 10.28
CA HIS A 66 -2.12 -4.22 9.95
C HIS A 66 -2.76 -5.23 8.99
N LEU A 67 -1.88 -5.97 8.32
CA LEU A 67 -2.22 -7.06 7.42
C LEU A 67 -2.07 -8.39 8.15
N ASP A 68 -2.92 -9.36 7.83
CA ASP A 68 -2.65 -10.74 8.19
C ASP A 68 -1.54 -11.33 7.30
N ALA A 69 -1.21 -12.59 7.57
CA ALA A 69 -0.16 -13.31 6.87
C ALA A 69 -0.49 -13.53 5.38
N GLU A 70 -1.76 -13.68 5.00
CA GLU A 70 -2.16 -13.88 3.61
C GLU A 70 -2.06 -12.58 2.81
N ASN A 71 -2.61 -11.49 3.33
CA ASN A 71 -2.57 -10.17 2.73
C ASN A 71 -1.13 -9.65 2.57
N THR A 72 -0.27 -9.90 3.57
CA THR A 72 1.17 -9.60 3.45
C THR A 72 1.84 -10.39 2.32
N ARG A 73 1.51 -11.69 2.18
CA ARG A 73 2.04 -12.53 1.09
C ARG A 73 1.54 -12.09 -0.29
N ASN A 74 0.30 -11.62 -0.40
CA ASN A 74 -0.28 -11.16 -1.66
C ASN A 74 0.49 -9.96 -2.22
N ILE A 75 0.86 -9.00 -1.37
CA ILE A 75 1.71 -7.87 -1.76
C ILE A 75 3.05 -8.36 -2.30
N GLY A 76 3.73 -9.26 -1.57
CA GLY A 76 5.02 -9.80 -2.02
C GLY A 76 4.93 -10.53 -3.37
N LYS A 77 3.89 -11.34 -3.59
CA LYS A 77 3.64 -12.02 -4.87
C LYS A 77 3.38 -11.05 -6.01
N ALA A 78 2.64 -9.97 -5.77
CA ALA A 78 2.31 -8.98 -6.77
C ALA A 78 3.51 -8.08 -7.13
N LEU A 79 4.35 -7.74 -6.15
CA LEU A 79 5.56 -6.94 -6.38
C LEU A 79 6.65 -7.71 -7.11
N ALA A 80 6.78 -9.01 -6.88
CA ALA A 80 7.87 -9.82 -7.46
C ALA A 80 8.02 -9.70 -9.01
N PRO A 81 6.97 -9.86 -9.84
CA PRO A 81 7.11 -9.69 -11.29
C PRO A 81 7.46 -8.25 -11.69
N LEU A 82 6.88 -7.24 -11.03
CA LEU A 82 7.18 -5.83 -11.30
C LEU A 82 8.65 -5.51 -11.01
N VAL A 83 9.14 -5.95 -9.86
CA VAL A 83 10.53 -5.73 -9.44
C VAL A 83 11.50 -6.49 -10.35
N ARG A 84 11.15 -7.68 -10.86
CA ARG A 84 11.97 -8.38 -11.87
C ARG A 84 12.14 -7.56 -13.15
N VAL A 85 11.06 -6.96 -13.65
CA VAL A 85 11.11 -6.09 -14.83
C VAL A 85 12.02 -4.89 -14.58
N MET A 86 11.87 -4.22 -13.43
CA MET A 86 12.72 -3.08 -13.05
C MET A 86 14.20 -3.48 -12.98
N LEU A 87 14.50 -4.58 -12.30
CA LEU A 87 15.87 -5.09 -12.16
C LEU A 87 16.42 -5.78 -13.42
N SER A 88 15.62 -5.94 -14.47
CA SER A 88 15.99 -6.69 -15.69
C SER A 88 16.41 -8.14 -15.39
N LEU A 89 15.65 -8.83 -14.53
CA LEU A 89 15.87 -10.22 -14.07
C LEU A 89 14.86 -11.23 -14.62
#